data_AF-A0AAV5KN01-F1
#
_entry.id   AF-A0AAV5KN01-F1
#
_cell.length_a   1.000
_cell.length_b   1.000
_cell.length_c   1.000
_cell.angle_alpha   90.00
_cell.angle_beta   90.00
_cell.angle_gamma   90.00
#
_symmetry.space_group_name_H-M   'P 1'
#
loop_
_entity.id
_entity.type
_entity.pdbx_description
1 polymer ?
#
loop_
_entity_poly.entity_id
_entity_poly.type
_entity_poly.pdbx_seq_one_letter_code
_entity_poly.pdbx_strand_id
1 'polypeptide(L)'
;MGWLNPGDLGPLNPGRTQIAWVRRTQHQIRRTQVQATNPGEPSAWCSSASSPSLPTSPTPTSSPKAFLLLHSNSSKRNSPTFTFTIQEILSGKIPTAIRVAQAPTTNTSSTSFGAMNITDDPLTVTPDINSTLVGRAQGLYASSSQEETSLMMVMTFSFLEGKYNGSTVSMLGQNPPFNKVREMPIVGGSGLFRFARGFAQAKTNTFNLTTGDACVEYNVYVLHY
;
A
#
# COMPACT_ATOMS: atom_id res chain seq x y z
N MET A 1 -13.49 50.30 -6.36
CA MET A 1 -12.71 49.05 -6.50
C MET A 1 -11.24 49.44 -6.60
N GLY A 2 -10.44 49.16 -5.59
CA GLY A 2 -8.99 49.43 -5.61
C GLY A 2 -8.26 48.17 -5.20
N TRP A 3 -7.37 47.68 -6.06
CA TRP A 3 -6.51 46.52 -5.80
C TRP A 3 -5.24 46.99 -5.08
N LEU A 4 -4.86 46.33 -4.00
CA LEU A 4 -3.57 46.55 -3.33
C LEU A 4 -2.47 45.75 -4.03
N ASN A 5 -1.30 46.38 -4.18
CA ASN A 5 -0.12 45.83 -4.86
C ASN A 5 0.64 44.79 -4.01
N PRO A 6 1.47 43.91 -4.62
CA PRO A 6 2.10 42.76 -3.96
C PRO A 6 3.31 43.10 -3.07
N GLY A 7 3.28 44.23 -2.35
CA GLY A 7 4.40 44.72 -1.51
C GLY A 7 4.15 44.72 0.00
N ASP A 8 2.92 44.47 0.47
CA ASP A 8 2.53 44.74 1.87
C ASP A 8 2.54 43.51 2.81
N LEU A 9 3.22 42.42 2.44
CA LEU A 9 3.30 41.22 3.29
C LEU A 9 4.71 41.06 3.88
N GLY A 10 4.88 41.52 5.12
CA GLY A 10 6.04 41.18 5.96
C GLY A 10 6.14 39.67 6.26
N PRO A 11 7.28 39.19 6.77
CA PRO A 11 7.61 37.76 6.85
C PRO A 11 6.65 36.96 7.76
N LEU A 12 6.24 35.79 7.27
CA LEU A 12 5.27 34.88 7.89
C LEU A 12 5.88 34.10 9.06
N ASN A 13 5.22 34.17 10.22
CA ASN A 13 5.59 33.46 11.45
C ASN A 13 4.95 32.05 11.47
N PRO A 14 5.71 30.94 11.54
CA PRO A 14 5.20 29.56 11.34
C PRO A 14 4.19 29.06 12.38
N GLY A 15 4.07 29.73 13.53
CA GLY A 15 3.20 29.29 14.64
C GLY A 15 1.72 29.64 14.50
N ARG A 16 1.32 30.55 13.60
CA ARG A 16 -0.08 31.03 13.49
C ARG A 16 -0.91 30.37 12.40
N THR A 17 -0.29 29.65 11.46
CA THR A 17 -0.98 28.99 10.33
C THR A 17 -1.61 27.64 10.69
N GLN A 18 -1.08 26.93 11.69
CA GLN A 18 -1.63 25.63 12.11
C GLN A 18 -2.99 25.76 12.85
N ILE A 19 -3.15 26.78 13.70
CA ILE A 19 -4.39 27.00 14.45
C ILE A 19 -5.53 27.47 13.53
N ALA A 20 -5.20 28.23 12.48
CA ALA A 20 -6.17 28.70 11.49
C ALA A 20 -6.71 27.57 10.60
N TRP A 21 -5.91 26.53 10.33
CA TRP A 21 -6.33 25.37 9.56
C TRP A 21 -7.28 24.47 10.36
N VAL A 22 -6.91 24.11 11.61
CA VAL A 22 -7.74 23.27 12.49
C VAL A 22 -9.13 23.88 12.75
N ARG A 23 -9.21 25.21 12.95
CA ARG A 23 -10.50 25.89 13.14
C ARG A 23 -11.37 25.88 11.87
N ARG A 24 -10.75 25.90 10.68
CA ARG A 24 -11.47 25.88 9.40
C ARG A 24 -12.03 24.48 9.10
N THR A 25 -11.28 23.43 9.42
CA THR A 25 -11.73 22.03 9.25
C THR A 25 -12.87 21.66 10.21
N GLN A 26 -12.81 22.09 11.49
CA GLN A 26 -13.90 21.84 12.44
C GLN A 26 -15.19 22.60 12.09
N HIS A 27 -15.08 23.82 11.56
CA HIS A 27 -16.27 24.57 11.13
C HIS A 27 -16.94 23.91 9.91
N GLN A 28 -16.16 23.26 9.03
CA GLN A 28 -16.68 22.57 7.86
C GLN A 28 -17.38 21.25 8.24
N ILE A 29 -16.82 20.47 9.18
CA ILE A 29 -17.42 19.24 9.71
C ILE A 29 -18.75 19.52 10.46
N ARG A 30 -18.82 20.63 11.19
CA ARG A 30 -20.04 21.02 11.91
C ARG A 30 -21.17 21.44 10.96
N ARG A 31 -20.86 21.96 9.77
CA ARG A 31 -21.86 22.32 8.75
C ARG A 31 -22.43 21.09 8.03
N THR A 32 -21.62 20.06 7.77
CA THR A 32 -22.10 18.81 7.15
C THR A 32 -22.93 17.94 8.09
N GLN A 33 -22.73 18.02 9.40
CA GLN A 33 -23.57 17.33 10.39
C GLN A 33 -24.93 18.02 10.61
N VAL A 34 -25.03 19.35 10.42
CA VAL A 34 -26.29 20.11 10.56
C VAL A 34 -27.20 19.98 9.33
N GLN A 35 -26.66 19.53 8.19
CA GLN A 35 -27.42 19.34 6.94
C GLN A 35 -28.09 17.95 6.80
N ALA A 36 -27.89 17.03 7.75
CA ALA A 36 -28.37 15.65 7.66
C ALA A 36 -29.60 15.33 8.55
N THR A 37 -30.28 16.33 9.10
CA THR A 37 -31.51 16.12 9.89
C THR A 37 -32.67 16.95 9.32
N ASN A 38 -33.46 16.35 8.43
CA ASN A 38 -34.81 16.86 8.11
C ASN A 38 -35.78 16.45 9.23
N PRO A 39 -36.66 17.35 9.71
CA PRO A 39 -37.56 17.08 10.82
C PRO A 39 -38.89 16.50 10.33
N GLY A 40 -39.21 15.27 10.73
CA GLY A 40 -40.49 14.63 10.44
C GLY A 40 -40.61 13.25 11.08
N GLU A 41 -41.26 13.22 12.25
CA GLU A 41 -41.79 12.05 12.97
C GLU A 41 -40.88 11.19 13.88
N PRO A 42 -41.46 10.63 14.97
CA PRO A 42 -40.83 10.68 16.29
C PRO A 42 -40.37 9.31 16.79
N SER A 43 -39.22 9.25 17.45
CA SER A 43 -38.90 8.16 18.35
C SER A 43 -38.71 8.70 19.77
N ALA A 44 -39.67 8.34 20.60
CA ALA A 44 -39.56 8.35 22.04
C ALA A 44 -38.33 7.56 22.49
N TRP A 45 -37.66 8.04 23.54
CA TRP A 45 -37.45 7.33 24.82
C TRP A 45 -36.26 7.92 25.58
N CYS A 46 -36.56 8.26 26.84
CA CYS A 46 -35.67 8.40 28.00
C CYS A 46 -34.59 9.49 28.01
N SER A 47 -34.99 10.63 28.58
CA SER A 47 -34.14 11.35 29.54
C SER A 47 -34.14 10.64 30.90
N SER A 48 -33.04 10.81 31.64
CA SER A 48 -32.77 10.46 33.05
C SER A 48 -32.03 9.13 33.31
N ALA A 49 -30.71 9.25 33.46
CA ALA A 49 -29.93 8.38 34.34
C ALA A 49 -28.81 9.21 34.99
N SER A 50 -28.94 9.39 36.30
CA SER A 50 -27.94 9.91 37.22
C SER A 50 -26.59 9.17 37.09
N SER A 51 -25.50 9.91 37.22
CA SER A 51 -24.12 9.38 37.23
C SER A 51 -23.94 8.31 38.32
N PRO A 52 -23.48 7.09 38.00
CA PRO A 52 -23.04 6.15 39.01
C PRO A 52 -21.59 6.43 39.40
N SER A 53 -21.31 6.41 40.70
CA SER A 53 -19.97 6.44 41.28
C SER A 53 -19.12 5.26 40.81
N LEU A 54 -17.83 5.52 40.57
CA LEU A 54 -16.81 4.52 40.17
C LEU A 54 -16.68 3.41 41.22
N PRO A 55 -16.68 2.11 40.82
CA PRO A 55 -16.33 1.03 41.72
C PRO A 55 -14.81 0.98 41.94
N THR A 56 -14.42 0.79 43.20
CA THR A 56 -13.03 0.56 43.64
C THR A 56 -12.48 -0.74 43.05
N SER A 57 -11.21 -0.70 42.62
CA SER A 57 -10.48 -1.81 41.98
C SER A 57 -10.38 -3.05 42.89
N PRO A 58 -10.73 -4.26 42.40
CA PRO A 58 -10.28 -5.48 43.04
C PRO A 58 -8.82 -5.78 42.65
N THR A 59 -8.01 -6.09 43.66
CA THR A 59 -6.67 -6.69 43.53
C THR A 59 -6.70 -7.93 42.63
N PRO A 60 -5.76 -8.12 41.69
CA PRO A 60 -5.78 -9.27 40.80
C PRO A 60 -5.18 -10.49 41.52
N THR A 61 -6.03 -11.46 41.85
CA THR A 61 -5.60 -12.80 42.26
C THR A 61 -6.46 -13.83 41.55
N SER A 62 -6.04 -14.24 40.34
CA SER A 62 -6.19 -15.59 39.78
C SER A 62 -5.93 -15.52 38.27
N SER A 63 -4.97 -16.32 37.82
CA SER A 63 -4.59 -16.60 36.44
C SER A 63 -5.77 -16.84 35.47
N PRO A 64 -5.72 -16.32 34.24
CA PRO A 64 -6.33 -16.99 33.10
C PRO A 64 -5.28 -17.83 32.37
N LYS A 65 -5.43 -19.15 32.48
CA LYS A 65 -4.97 -20.11 31.48
C LYS A 65 -5.66 -19.78 30.15
N ALA A 66 -4.93 -19.22 29.21
CA ALA A 66 -5.18 -19.36 27.77
C ALA A 66 -3.97 -18.84 26.99
N PHE A 67 -2.81 -19.48 27.16
CA PHE A 67 -1.76 -19.38 26.16
C PHE A 67 -2.18 -20.24 24.97
N LEU A 68 -2.89 -19.62 24.03
CA LEU A 68 -3.33 -20.25 22.79
C LEU A 68 -2.07 -20.47 21.94
N LEU A 69 -1.41 -21.60 22.18
CA LEU A 69 -0.38 -22.14 21.31
C LEU A 69 -1.05 -22.50 19.98
N LEU A 70 -1.12 -21.53 19.05
CA LEU A 70 -1.23 -21.84 17.65
C LEU A 70 0.10 -22.48 17.22
N HIS A 71 0.25 -23.77 17.52
CA HIS A 71 1.16 -24.64 16.80
C HIS A 71 0.65 -24.73 15.37
N SER A 72 0.97 -23.72 14.56
CA SER A 72 1.04 -23.93 13.12
C SER A 72 2.22 -24.88 12.92
N ASN A 73 1.92 -26.15 12.71
CA ASN A 73 2.89 -27.10 12.18
C ASN A 73 3.16 -26.71 10.73
N SER A 74 3.84 -25.58 10.51
CA SER A 74 4.42 -25.28 9.22
C SER A 74 5.65 -26.19 9.13
N SER A 75 5.50 -27.32 8.43
CA SER A 75 6.68 -27.92 7.82
C SER A 75 7.46 -26.77 7.19
N LYS A 76 8.75 -26.64 7.53
CA LYS A 76 9.64 -25.67 6.90
C LYS A 76 9.57 -25.91 5.39
N ARG A 77 8.69 -25.18 4.70
CA ARG A 77 8.66 -25.17 3.24
C ARG A 77 9.87 -24.33 2.85
N ASN A 78 10.99 -25.02 2.63
CA ASN A 78 12.22 -24.43 2.10
C ASN A 78 12.08 -24.07 0.60
N SER A 79 10.88 -24.20 0.03
CA SER A 79 10.61 -23.97 -1.39
C SER A 79 9.49 -22.93 -1.56
N PRO A 80 9.59 -22.05 -2.58
CA PRO A 80 8.57 -21.07 -2.87
C PRO A 80 7.24 -21.76 -3.22
N THR A 81 6.13 -21.09 -2.92
CA THR A 81 4.77 -21.53 -3.30
C THR A 81 4.54 -21.38 -4.79
N PHE A 82 5.15 -20.36 -5.40
CA PHE A 82 5.25 -20.16 -6.84
C PHE A 82 6.44 -19.27 -7.16
N THR A 83 6.98 -19.48 -8.36
CA THR A 83 8.07 -18.70 -8.96
C THR A 83 7.59 -18.21 -10.31
N PHE A 84 7.79 -16.92 -10.59
CA PHE A 84 7.47 -16.30 -11.87
C PHE A 84 8.40 -15.12 -12.12
N THR A 85 8.37 -14.59 -13.34
CA THR A 85 9.12 -13.39 -13.74
C THR A 85 8.14 -12.29 -14.14
N ILE A 86 8.39 -11.07 -13.65
CA ILE A 86 7.67 -9.86 -14.08
C ILE A 86 8.45 -9.23 -15.22
N GLN A 87 7.75 -8.90 -16.30
CA GLN A 87 8.29 -8.10 -17.41
C GLN A 87 7.73 -6.68 -17.31
N GLU A 88 8.53 -5.77 -16.77
CA GLU A 88 8.14 -4.37 -16.62
C GLU A 88 8.67 -3.56 -17.81
N ILE A 89 7.75 -2.97 -18.56
CA ILE A 89 8.03 -2.30 -19.83
C ILE A 89 7.47 -0.88 -19.75
N LEU A 90 8.37 0.09 -19.66
CA LEU A 90 8.05 1.52 -19.68
C LEU A 90 8.20 2.11 -21.09
N SER A 91 8.93 1.42 -21.96
CA SER A 91 9.22 1.87 -23.32
C SER A 91 8.33 1.24 -24.40
N GLY A 92 8.59 1.62 -25.66
CA GLY A 92 7.90 1.05 -26.81
C GLY A 92 6.48 1.61 -27.03
N LYS A 93 5.74 0.94 -27.93
CA LYS A 93 4.38 1.38 -28.33
C LYS A 93 3.28 0.89 -27.39
N ILE A 94 3.55 -0.19 -26.65
CA ILE A 94 2.60 -0.85 -25.76
C ILE A 94 3.30 -1.05 -24.42
N PRO A 95 3.46 0.01 -23.62
CA PRO A 95 4.05 -0.09 -22.30
C PRO A 95 3.10 -0.84 -21.35
N THR A 96 3.67 -1.55 -20.39
CA THR A 96 2.95 -2.23 -19.30
C THR A 96 2.95 -1.41 -18.00
N ALA A 97 3.85 -0.42 -17.90
CA ALA A 97 3.87 0.56 -16.81
C ALA A 97 3.91 2.00 -17.33
N ILE A 98 3.17 2.90 -16.68
CA ILE A 98 3.03 4.31 -17.10
C ILE A 98 3.16 5.23 -15.89
N ARG A 99 3.96 6.30 -16.03
CA ARG A 99 4.04 7.40 -15.04
C ARG A 99 2.71 8.14 -14.98
N VAL A 100 2.04 8.10 -13.83
CA VAL A 100 0.73 8.74 -13.61
C VAL A 100 0.82 10.01 -12.78
N ALA A 101 1.87 10.16 -11.96
CA ALA A 101 2.11 11.36 -11.19
C ALA A 101 3.62 11.56 -10.92
N GLN A 102 3.99 12.81 -10.67
CA GLN A 102 5.33 13.17 -10.22
C GLN A 102 5.31 14.50 -9.46
N ALA A 103 6.28 14.69 -8.55
CA ALA A 103 6.50 15.96 -7.88
C ALA A 103 7.26 16.94 -8.81
N PRO A 104 7.16 18.26 -8.59
CA PRO A 104 7.96 19.24 -9.34
C PRO A 104 9.47 19.00 -9.25
N THR A 105 9.93 18.45 -8.12
CA THR A 105 11.34 18.16 -7.84
C THR A 105 11.80 16.78 -8.32
N THR A 106 10.90 15.95 -8.87
CA THR A 106 11.22 14.57 -9.26
C THR A 106 12.37 14.52 -10.28
N ASN A 107 12.36 15.40 -11.29
CA ASN A 107 13.38 15.38 -12.34
C ASN A 107 14.77 15.81 -11.87
N THR A 108 14.86 16.54 -10.76
CA THR A 108 16.13 16.95 -10.13
C THR A 108 16.54 16.03 -8.99
N SER A 109 15.70 15.06 -8.62
CA SER A 109 15.95 14.10 -7.56
C SER A 109 16.83 12.97 -8.07
N SER A 110 17.94 12.67 -7.39
CA SER A 110 18.82 11.53 -7.70
C SER A 110 18.09 10.18 -7.63
N THR A 111 17.05 10.08 -6.80
CA THR A 111 16.22 8.88 -6.60
C THR A 111 14.88 8.91 -7.35
N SER A 112 14.62 9.96 -8.14
CA SER A 112 13.30 10.24 -8.72
C SER A 112 12.18 10.36 -7.68
N PHE A 113 12.48 10.81 -6.46
CA PHE A 113 11.50 10.92 -5.37
C PHE A 113 10.21 11.61 -5.81
N GLY A 114 9.07 11.02 -5.44
CA GLY A 114 7.73 11.50 -5.78
C GLY A 114 7.21 11.06 -7.15
N ALA A 115 7.99 10.34 -7.97
CA ALA A 115 7.49 9.66 -9.15
C ALA A 115 6.55 8.50 -8.77
N MET A 116 5.42 8.37 -9.46
CA MET A 116 4.47 7.27 -9.30
C MET A 116 4.08 6.69 -10.66
N ASN A 117 4.09 5.37 -10.77
CA ASN A 117 3.69 4.64 -11.96
C ASN A 117 2.54 3.69 -11.63
N ILE A 118 1.60 3.54 -12.56
CA ILE A 118 0.63 2.44 -12.59
C ILE A 118 1.20 1.33 -13.46
N THR A 119 0.95 0.08 -13.11
CA THR A 119 1.47 -1.10 -13.82
C THR A 119 0.40 -2.17 -13.98
N ASP A 120 0.44 -2.83 -15.13
CA ASP A 120 -0.21 -4.09 -15.46
C ASP A 120 0.80 -4.94 -16.24
N ASP A 121 1.72 -5.58 -15.51
CA ASP A 121 2.84 -6.33 -16.07
C ASP A 121 2.51 -7.83 -16.22
N PRO A 122 2.94 -8.51 -17.29
CA PRO A 122 2.78 -9.95 -17.41
C PRO A 122 3.67 -10.70 -16.41
N LEU A 123 3.11 -11.76 -15.82
CA LEU A 123 3.84 -12.77 -15.07
C LEU A 123 4.14 -13.94 -16.01
N THR A 124 5.42 -14.23 -16.25
CA THR A 124 5.87 -15.29 -17.15
C THR A 124 6.62 -16.39 -16.39
N VAL A 125 6.64 -17.62 -16.93
CA VAL A 125 7.34 -18.76 -16.28
C VAL A 125 8.85 -18.56 -16.28
N THR A 126 9.39 -17.96 -17.33
CA THR A 126 10.84 -17.67 -17.45
C THR A 126 11.07 -16.19 -17.74
N PRO A 127 12.33 -15.72 -17.71
CA PRO A 127 12.68 -14.35 -18.09
C PRO A 127 12.41 -13.98 -19.54
N ASP A 128 12.10 -14.95 -20.42
CA ASP A 128 11.68 -14.67 -21.79
C ASP A 128 10.24 -14.12 -21.78
N ILE A 129 10.05 -12.94 -22.39
CA ILE A 129 8.75 -12.30 -22.56
C ILE A 129 7.76 -13.13 -23.37
N ASN A 130 8.26 -14.00 -24.27
CA ASN A 130 7.44 -14.90 -25.07
C ASN A 130 7.13 -16.22 -24.36
N SER A 131 7.63 -16.41 -23.13
CA SER A 131 7.31 -17.60 -22.34
C SER A 131 5.87 -17.54 -21.82
N THR A 132 5.37 -18.68 -21.34
CA THR A 132 3.98 -18.83 -20.90
C THR A 132 3.57 -17.77 -19.91
N LEU A 133 2.49 -17.05 -20.24
CA LEU A 133 1.82 -16.09 -19.36
C LEU A 133 1.03 -16.85 -18.29
N VAL A 134 1.40 -16.68 -17.03
CA VAL A 134 0.75 -17.35 -15.88
C VAL A 134 -0.08 -16.40 -15.02
N GLY A 135 0.03 -15.09 -15.26
CA GLY A 135 -0.68 -14.09 -14.47
C GLY A 135 -0.36 -12.65 -14.86
N ARG A 136 -0.83 -11.72 -14.02
CA ARG A 136 -0.57 -10.28 -14.13
C ARG A 136 -0.16 -9.70 -12.78
N ALA A 137 0.81 -8.79 -12.78
CA ALA A 137 1.10 -7.92 -11.66
C ALA A 137 0.43 -6.57 -11.89
N GLN A 138 -0.57 -6.26 -11.08
CA GLN A 138 -1.41 -5.07 -11.24
C GLN A 138 -1.33 -4.20 -10.00
N GLY A 139 -1.12 -2.90 -10.19
CA GLY A 139 -1.07 -1.96 -9.08
C GLY A 139 -0.27 -0.72 -9.41
N LEU A 140 0.46 -0.23 -8.41
CA LEU A 140 1.31 0.94 -8.54
C LEU A 140 2.61 0.77 -7.78
N TYR A 141 3.59 1.58 -8.15
CA TYR A 141 4.76 1.81 -7.33
C TYR A 141 5.21 3.25 -7.41
N ALA A 142 5.93 3.69 -6.39
CA ALA A 142 6.41 5.07 -6.30
C ALA A 142 7.84 5.14 -5.76
N SER A 143 8.65 6.05 -6.32
CA SER A 143 9.95 6.41 -5.76
C SER A 143 9.75 7.11 -4.42
N SER A 144 10.03 6.40 -3.33
CA SER A 144 9.60 6.77 -1.98
C SER A 144 10.73 7.12 -1.01
N SER A 145 11.99 7.01 -1.46
CA SER A 145 13.16 7.38 -0.67
C SER A 145 13.88 8.59 -1.27
N GLN A 146 14.37 9.48 -0.41
CA GLN A 146 15.15 10.66 -0.79
C GLN A 146 16.67 10.37 -0.81
N GLU A 147 17.11 9.34 -0.10
CA GLU A 147 18.53 9.04 0.10
C GLU A 147 19.04 7.97 -0.86
N GLU A 148 18.20 6.97 -1.13
CA GLU A 148 18.52 5.85 -2.02
C GLU A 148 17.37 5.58 -2.99
N THR A 149 17.67 4.95 -4.13
CA THR A 149 16.61 4.56 -5.06
C THR A 149 15.83 3.39 -4.44
N SER A 150 14.62 3.68 -3.94
CA SER A 150 13.70 2.67 -3.43
C SER A 150 12.27 2.92 -3.89
N LEU A 151 11.65 1.87 -4.42
CA LEU A 151 10.28 1.87 -4.88
C LEU A 151 9.37 1.34 -3.76
N MET A 152 8.34 2.08 -3.39
CA MET A 152 7.25 1.51 -2.60
C MET A 152 6.33 0.76 -3.55
N MET A 153 6.24 -0.55 -3.41
CA MET A 153 5.37 -1.41 -4.21
C MET A 153 4.00 -1.54 -3.54
N VAL A 154 2.93 -1.37 -4.32
CA VAL A 154 1.55 -1.69 -3.93
C VAL A 154 0.95 -2.49 -5.07
N MET A 155 1.10 -3.80 -5.01
CA MET A 155 0.87 -4.70 -6.15
C MET A 155 -0.03 -5.87 -5.77
N THR A 156 -0.84 -6.31 -6.72
CA THR A 156 -1.59 -7.57 -6.64
C THR A 156 -1.14 -8.47 -7.79
N PHE A 157 -0.76 -9.71 -7.46
CA PHE A 157 -0.47 -10.75 -8.44
C PHE A 157 -1.74 -11.57 -8.66
N SER A 158 -2.27 -11.51 -9.89
CA SER A 158 -3.49 -12.20 -10.32
C SER A 158 -3.10 -13.38 -11.21
N PHE A 159 -3.41 -14.60 -10.77
CA PHE A 159 -3.05 -15.82 -11.52
C PHE A 159 -4.12 -16.18 -12.54
N LEU A 160 -3.70 -16.53 -13.75
CA LEU A 160 -4.58 -16.82 -14.88
C LEU A 160 -4.62 -18.30 -15.27
N GLU A 161 -3.67 -19.10 -14.78
CA GLU A 161 -3.54 -20.50 -15.14
C GLU A 161 -3.28 -21.42 -13.93
N GLY A 162 -3.42 -22.72 -14.18
CA GLY A 162 -3.13 -23.77 -13.22
C GLY A 162 -4.07 -23.78 -12.01
N LYS A 163 -3.61 -24.40 -10.91
CA LYS A 163 -4.41 -24.58 -9.69
C LYS A 163 -4.84 -23.28 -9.03
N TYR A 164 -4.19 -22.16 -9.33
CA TYR A 164 -4.43 -20.87 -8.68
C TYR A 164 -5.21 -19.89 -9.56
N ASN A 165 -5.69 -20.32 -10.73
CA ASN A 165 -6.45 -19.47 -11.65
C ASN A 165 -7.59 -18.74 -10.92
N GLY A 166 -7.67 -17.42 -11.11
CA GLY A 166 -8.65 -16.53 -10.50
C GLY A 166 -8.35 -16.15 -9.04
N SER A 167 -7.29 -16.69 -8.45
CA SER A 167 -6.82 -16.30 -7.11
C SER A 167 -5.79 -15.17 -7.21
N THR A 168 -5.64 -14.41 -6.12
CA THR A 168 -4.69 -13.30 -6.06
C THR A 168 -3.90 -13.28 -4.77
N VAL A 169 -2.69 -12.71 -4.80
CA VAL A 169 -1.94 -12.33 -3.60
C VAL A 169 -1.55 -10.86 -3.69
N SER A 170 -1.56 -10.15 -2.56
CA SER A 170 -1.26 -8.72 -2.48
C SER A 170 0.04 -8.48 -1.74
N MET A 171 0.88 -7.60 -2.28
CA MET A 171 2.20 -7.25 -1.79
C MET A 171 2.27 -5.75 -1.52
N LEU A 172 2.84 -5.38 -0.37
CA LEU A 172 3.09 -3.98 -0.01
C LEU A 172 4.45 -3.88 0.66
N GLY A 173 5.42 -3.21 0.04
CA GLY A 173 6.75 -3.13 0.63
C GLY A 173 7.74 -2.25 -0.12
N GLN A 174 8.85 -1.94 0.55
CA GLN A 174 9.99 -1.24 -0.05
C GLN A 174 10.79 -2.19 -0.94
N ASN A 175 11.17 -1.69 -2.11
CA ASN A 175 11.87 -2.42 -3.16
C ASN A 175 13.04 -1.56 -3.65
N PRO A 176 14.22 -1.63 -3.01
CA PRO A 176 15.45 -1.03 -3.51
C PRO A 176 16.03 -1.87 -4.65
N PRO A 177 15.79 -1.53 -5.94
CA PRO A 177 15.98 -2.46 -7.07
C PRO A 177 17.43 -2.89 -7.30
N PHE A 178 18.39 -2.14 -6.76
CA PHE A 178 19.83 -2.42 -6.85
C PHE A 178 20.33 -3.44 -5.82
N ASN A 179 19.52 -3.79 -4.82
CA ASN A 179 19.85 -4.87 -3.90
C ASN A 179 19.68 -6.23 -4.60
N LYS A 180 20.61 -7.16 -4.34
CA LYS A 180 20.68 -8.47 -4.99
C LYS A 180 19.41 -9.31 -4.79
N VAL A 181 18.89 -9.30 -3.57
CA VAL A 181 17.64 -9.98 -3.18
C VAL A 181 16.86 -9.02 -2.30
N ARG A 182 15.57 -8.87 -2.57
CA ARG A 182 14.68 -7.91 -1.90
C ARG A 182 13.49 -8.65 -1.37
N GLU A 183 13.21 -8.49 -0.09
CA GLU A 183 12.07 -9.15 0.55
C GLU A 183 10.93 -8.14 0.74
N MET A 184 9.74 -8.50 0.28
CA MET A 184 8.53 -7.71 0.44
C MET A 184 7.40 -8.57 1.02
N PRO A 185 6.63 -8.07 2.00
CA PRO A 185 5.62 -8.89 2.65
C PRO A 185 4.40 -9.08 1.74
N ILE A 186 3.84 -10.29 1.80
CA ILE A 186 2.51 -10.60 1.31
C ILE A 186 1.52 -10.25 2.41
N VAL A 187 0.70 -9.24 2.15
CA VAL A 187 -0.22 -8.64 3.12
C VAL A 187 -1.64 -9.20 3.03
N GLY A 188 -1.91 -10.04 2.03
CA GLY A 188 -3.21 -10.69 1.87
C GLY A 188 -3.35 -11.47 0.57
N GLY A 189 -4.54 -11.99 0.33
CA GLY A 189 -4.89 -12.67 -0.91
C GLY A 189 -6.38 -12.97 -1.02
N SER A 190 -6.80 -13.39 -2.19
CA SER A 190 -8.18 -13.74 -2.53
C SER A 190 -8.26 -15.12 -3.19
N GLY A 191 -9.48 -15.64 -3.37
CA GLY A 191 -9.68 -16.99 -3.89
C GLY A 191 -9.06 -18.03 -2.96
N LEU A 192 -8.19 -18.88 -3.50
CA LEU A 192 -7.46 -19.91 -2.75
C LEU A 192 -6.44 -19.32 -1.75
N PHE A 193 -6.08 -18.05 -1.89
CA PHE A 193 -5.15 -17.36 -0.99
C PHE A 193 -5.86 -16.53 0.07
N ARG A 194 -7.09 -16.91 0.45
CA ARG A 194 -7.78 -16.25 1.56
C ARG A 194 -6.97 -16.40 2.85
N PHE A 195 -6.85 -15.30 3.60
CA PHE A 195 -5.99 -15.21 4.79
C PHE A 195 -4.49 -15.45 4.51
N ALA A 196 -4.06 -15.24 3.26
CA ALA A 196 -2.66 -15.38 2.89
C ALA A 196 -1.78 -14.43 3.70
N ARG A 197 -0.66 -14.97 4.17
CA ARG A 197 0.46 -14.21 4.74
C ARG A 197 1.78 -14.83 4.31
N GLY A 198 2.82 -14.03 4.24
CA GLY A 198 4.15 -14.51 3.88
C GLY A 198 5.00 -13.40 3.29
N PHE A 199 5.89 -13.76 2.38
CA PHE A 199 6.84 -12.81 1.77
C PHE A 199 7.18 -13.23 0.35
N ALA A 200 7.61 -12.26 -0.45
CA ALA A 200 8.17 -12.44 -1.78
C ALA A 200 9.64 -12.02 -1.77
N GLN A 201 10.49 -12.81 -2.41
CA GLN A 201 11.86 -12.44 -2.72
C GLN A 201 11.96 -12.10 -4.19
N ALA A 202 12.38 -10.87 -4.47
CA ALA A 202 12.59 -10.37 -5.82
C ALA A 202 14.09 -10.29 -6.14
N LYS A 203 14.46 -10.72 -7.36
CA LYS A 203 15.80 -10.59 -7.93
C LYS A 203 15.70 -9.99 -9.33
N THR A 204 16.44 -8.91 -9.55
CA THR A 204 16.47 -8.27 -10.88
C THR A 204 17.38 -9.06 -11.80
N ASN A 205 16.84 -9.54 -12.91
CA ASN A 205 17.59 -10.25 -13.93
C ASN A 205 18.17 -9.27 -14.96
N THR A 206 17.34 -8.37 -15.47
CA THR A 206 17.78 -7.28 -16.34
C THR A 206 17.13 -5.97 -15.90
N PHE A 207 17.85 -4.86 -16.07
CA PHE A 207 17.31 -3.53 -15.84
C PHE A 207 18.00 -2.54 -16.77
N ASN A 208 17.23 -1.95 -17.67
CA ASN A 208 17.71 -0.94 -18.59
C ASN A 208 17.48 0.44 -17.97
N LEU A 209 18.55 1.07 -17.50
CA LEU A 209 18.49 2.39 -16.86
C LEU A 209 18.04 3.51 -17.79
N THR A 210 18.18 3.35 -19.10
CA THR A 210 17.79 4.36 -20.09
C THR A 210 16.28 4.34 -20.32
N THR A 211 15.71 3.14 -20.45
CA THR A 211 14.28 2.98 -20.75
C THR A 211 13.41 2.79 -19.51
N GLY A 212 13.99 2.30 -18.42
CA GLY A 212 13.28 1.84 -17.23
C GLY A 212 12.79 0.39 -17.31
N ASP A 213 12.95 -0.28 -18.44
CA ASP A 213 12.46 -1.65 -18.60
C ASP A 213 13.24 -2.63 -17.71
N ALA A 214 12.52 -3.54 -17.06
CA ALA A 214 13.08 -4.49 -16.12
C ALA A 214 12.49 -5.89 -16.28
N CYS A 215 13.33 -6.89 -16.04
CA CYS A 215 12.92 -8.28 -15.89
C CYS A 215 13.25 -8.73 -14.48
N VAL A 216 12.25 -9.11 -13.69
CA VAL A 216 12.41 -9.37 -12.26
C VAL A 216 11.84 -10.72 -11.88
N GLU A 217 12.69 -11.62 -11.40
CA GLU A 217 12.27 -12.92 -10.88
C GLU A 217 11.70 -12.76 -9.46
N TYR A 218 10.58 -13.41 -9.20
CA TYR A 218 9.92 -13.46 -7.90
C TYR A 218 9.78 -14.89 -7.41
N ASN A 219 10.25 -15.12 -6.19
CA ASN A 219 10.01 -16.34 -5.41
C ASN A 219 9.08 -15.99 -4.24
N VAL A 220 7.85 -16.50 -4.26
CA VAL A 220 6.82 -16.10 -3.29
C VAL A 220 6.48 -17.24 -2.36
N TYR A 221 6.50 -16.98 -1.06
CA TYR A 221 6.23 -17.93 0.01
C TYR A 221 4.94 -17.52 0.70
N VAL A 222 3.89 -18.34 0.56
CA VAL A 222 2.55 -18.01 1.07
C VAL A 222 2.04 -19.12 1.99
N LEU A 223 1.61 -18.71 3.17
CA LEU A 223 0.79 -19.52 4.06
C LEU A 223 -0.67 -19.12 3.85
N HIS A 224 -1.52 -20.08 3.49
CA HIS A 224 -2.96 -19.92 3.31
C HIS A 224 -3.68 -21.20 3.79
N TYR A 225 -5.01 -21.16 3.82
CA TYR A 225 -5.88 -22.27 4.28
C TYR A 225 -6.62 -22.93 3.12
#